data_AF-A0A7L3NA93-F1
#
_entry.id   AF-A0A7L3NA93-F1
#
_cell.length_a   1.000
_cell.length_b   1.000
_cell.length_c   1.000
_cell.angle_alpha   90.00
_cell.angle_beta   90.00
_cell.angle_gamma   90.00
#
_symmetry.space_group_name_H-M   'P 1'
#
loop_
_entity.id
_entity.type
_entity.pdbx_description
1 polymer ?
#
loop_
_entity_poly.entity_id
_entity_poly.type
_entity_poly.pdbx_seq_one_letter_code
_entity_poly.pdbx_strand_id
1 'polypeptide(L)'
;SPEGSYDLNSNDPDPMPHPDEENGNHHGTRCAGEIAAVPNNSFCTVGVAYGSRIAGIRVLDGPLTDSMEAIAFNKHYQINDIYSCRVPSPQAALQHGVMAGRRGFGSIFVVASGNGGQHNDNCNYDGYANSIYTVTIGAVDETGSMPFYAEECASMLAVTFSGGDKMMRSIVTTDWDLQKGTGCTEGHTGTSAAAPLAAGMIALMLQVRPCLTWRDVQHIIVFTATKYEDRRAKWDRNQAGFSHSHQHGFGLLNAWRLVNAAKVWESVPYLASYMSPVLREGRSIPLLPQELEVTWNVTTTDLELSGMRTLEHVAVTITITHPRRGNLEIRLFCPSGMMSLIGTTRSMDSDPNGFADWTFSTVRCWGEEAQGTYRLVVRDIGDESLSPGTLKQWQLTLYGSSWSPAEMKERQR
;
A
#
# COMPACT_ATOMS: atom_id res chain seq x y z
N SER A 1 9.05 -14.94 -18.34
CA SER A 1 8.21 -14.85 -19.52
C SER A 1 8.78 -13.75 -20.38
N PRO A 2 9.52 -14.10 -21.44
CA PRO A 2 10.16 -13.11 -22.31
C PRO A 2 9.17 -12.07 -22.85
N GLU A 3 7.93 -12.49 -23.17
CA GLU A 3 6.89 -11.62 -23.73
C GLU A 3 6.46 -10.46 -22.81
N GLY A 4 6.53 -10.66 -21.49
CA GLY A 4 6.16 -9.66 -20.50
C GLY A 4 7.36 -8.89 -19.91
N SER A 5 8.58 -9.29 -20.26
CA SER A 5 9.82 -8.72 -19.74
C SER A 5 10.32 -7.58 -20.61
N TYR A 6 11.07 -6.64 -20.02
CA TYR A 6 11.75 -5.58 -20.75
C TYR A 6 12.83 -4.91 -19.91
N ASP A 7 13.86 -4.42 -20.57
CA ASP A 7 14.88 -3.57 -19.98
C ASP A 7 14.68 -2.11 -20.40
N LEU A 8 14.32 -1.25 -19.46
CA LEU A 8 14.15 0.17 -19.70
C LEU A 8 15.45 0.96 -19.56
N ASN A 9 16.46 0.41 -18.88
CA ASN A 9 17.77 1.05 -18.72
C ASN A 9 18.58 0.94 -20.03
N SER A 10 18.50 -0.21 -20.69
CA SER A 10 19.22 -0.52 -21.94
C SER A 10 18.31 -0.49 -23.19
N ASN A 11 17.01 -0.34 -22.98
CA ASN A 11 15.96 -0.24 -24.00
C ASN A 11 15.91 -1.44 -24.97
N ASP A 12 15.86 -2.63 -24.40
CA ASP A 12 15.83 -3.91 -25.12
C ASP A 12 14.96 -4.94 -24.37
N PRO A 13 14.64 -6.12 -24.95
CA PRO A 13 13.72 -7.07 -24.33
C PRO A 13 14.37 -7.96 -23.24
N ASP A 14 15.67 -7.88 -22.98
CA ASP A 14 16.39 -8.74 -22.05
C ASP A 14 16.64 -8.07 -20.68
N PRO A 15 15.87 -8.39 -19.62
CA PRO A 15 16.02 -7.77 -18.31
C PRO A 15 17.18 -8.40 -17.50
N MET A 16 18.17 -9.00 -18.15
CA MET A 16 19.29 -9.65 -17.48
C MET A 16 20.01 -8.65 -16.55
N PRO A 17 20.19 -8.97 -15.25
CA PRO A 17 20.95 -8.11 -14.36
C PRO A 17 22.36 -7.83 -14.89
N HIS A 18 22.79 -6.57 -14.90
CA HIS A 18 24.16 -6.24 -15.27
C HIS A 18 25.09 -6.40 -14.05
N PRO A 19 26.31 -6.95 -14.26
CA PRO A 19 27.36 -6.91 -13.26
C PRO A 19 27.72 -5.49 -12.85
N ASP A 20 27.65 -5.23 -11.56
CA ASP A 20 28.13 -4.02 -10.91
C ASP A 20 29.16 -4.36 -9.82
N GLU A 21 30.09 -3.45 -9.53
CA GLU A 21 31.18 -3.69 -8.57
C GLU A 21 30.66 -3.98 -7.16
N GLU A 22 29.46 -3.46 -6.83
CA GLU A 22 28.80 -3.63 -5.53
C GLU A 22 27.86 -4.83 -5.45
N ASN A 23 27.65 -5.56 -6.57
CA ASN A 23 26.71 -6.68 -6.67
C ASN A 23 25.28 -6.28 -6.23
N GLY A 24 24.83 -5.06 -6.55
CA GLY A 24 23.56 -4.49 -6.13
C GLY A 24 22.36 -5.02 -6.91
N ASN A 25 22.58 -5.57 -8.11
CA ASN A 25 21.52 -5.97 -9.04
C ASN A 25 20.88 -7.35 -8.74
N HIS A 26 21.02 -7.86 -7.51
CA HIS A 26 20.44 -9.15 -7.10
C HIS A 26 18.96 -9.08 -6.68
N HIS A 27 18.44 -7.88 -6.36
CA HIS A 27 17.14 -7.69 -5.70
C HIS A 27 15.97 -8.25 -6.53
N GLY A 28 15.93 -7.98 -7.83
CA GLY A 28 14.86 -8.46 -8.71
C GLY A 28 14.79 -9.99 -8.77
N THR A 29 15.96 -10.65 -8.83
CA THR A 29 16.05 -12.13 -8.84
C THR A 29 15.57 -12.74 -7.53
N ARG A 30 15.86 -12.10 -6.39
CA ARG A 30 15.36 -12.54 -5.07
C ARG A 30 13.84 -12.48 -5.01
N CYS A 31 13.24 -11.36 -5.38
CA CYS A 31 11.78 -11.21 -5.40
C CYS A 31 11.11 -12.18 -6.39
N ALA A 32 11.71 -12.42 -7.56
CA ALA A 32 11.18 -13.35 -8.55
C ALA A 32 11.11 -14.79 -8.03
N GLY A 33 12.10 -15.23 -7.27
CA GLY A 33 12.13 -16.56 -6.67
C GLY A 33 11.02 -16.79 -5.64
N GLU A 34 10.71 -15.77 -4.84
CA GLU A 34 9.62 -15.83 -3.85
C GLU A 34 8.25 -16.05 -4.52
N ILE A 35 8.05 -15.48 -5.70
CA ILE A 35 6.81 -15.60 -6.46
C ILE A 35 6.74 -16.96 -7.16
N ALA A 36 7.78 -17.34 -7.91
CA ALA A 36 7.67 -18.39 -8.92
C ALA A 36 8.90 -19.32 -9.05
N ALA A 37 9.73 -19.48 -8.02
CA ALA A 37 10.80 -20.49 -8.06
C ALA A 37 10.24 -21.89 -8.35
N VAL A 38 10.90 -22.60 -9.27
CA VAL A 38 10.47 -23.90 -9.79
C VAL A 38 10.58 -24.98 -8.70
N PRO A 39 9.53 -25.80 -8.47
CA PRO A 39 9.56 -26.84 -7.46
C PRO A 39 10.26 -28.11 -7.97
N ASN A 40 10.63 -29.00 -7.06
CA ASN A 40 11.06 -30.38 -7.35
C ASN A 40 12.27 -30.52 -8.31
N ASN A 41 13.20 -29.57 -8.28
CA ASN A 41 14.43 -29.59 -9.10
C ASN A 41 15.72 -29.71 -8.25
N SER A 42 15.59 -29.96 -6.94
CA SER A 42 16.70 -30.02 -5.97
C SER A 42 17.56 -28.76 -5.90
N PHE A 43 17.06 -27.62 -6.40
CA PHE A 43 17.77 -26.34 -6.43
C PHE A 43 17.01 -25.29 -5.62
N CYS A 44 17.66 -24.72 -4.62
CA CYS A 44 17.18 -23.56 -3.87
C CYS A 44 15.91 -23.76 -3.01
N THR A 45 14.74 -23.50 -3.57
CA THR A 45 13.47 -23.30 -2.87
C THR A 45 12.29 -23.42 -3.86
N VAL A 46 11.08 -23.11 -3.40
CA VAL A 46 9.84 -23.06 -4.20
C VAL A 46 9.15 -21.70 -4.03
N GLY A 47 8.61 -21.16 -5.13
CA GLY A 47 7.83 -19.93 -5.09
C GLY A 47 6.41 -20.15 -4.61
N VAL A 48 5.77 -19.11 -4.06
CA VAL A 48 4.37 -19.15 -3.58
C VAL A 48 3.43 -19.59 -4.70
N ALA A 49 3.59 -19.02 -5.90
CA ALA A 49 2.87 -19.35 -7.11
C ALA A 49 3.82 -19.99 -8.13
N TYR A 50 4.44 -21.11 -7.75
CA TYR A 50 5.43 -21.83 -8.57
C TYR A 50 4.95 -22.28 -9.96
N GLY A 51 3.63 -22.29 -10.22
CA GLY A 51 3.05 -22.57 -11.54
C GLY A 51 2.80 -21.32 -12.39
N SER A 52 3.07 -20.12 -11.86
CA SER A 52 2.90 -18.85 -12.57
C SER A 52 4.07 -18.58 -13.52
N ARG A 53 3.89 -17.59 -14.40
CA ARG A 53 4.97 -17.05 -15.23
C ARG A 53 5.47 -15.77 -14.57
N ILE A 54 6.78 -15.61 -14.45
CA ILE A 54 7.41 -14.38 -13.93
C ILE A 54 7.97 -13.53 -15.06
N ALA A 55 7.81 -12.21 -15.02
CA ALA A 55 8.44 -11.27 -15.96
C ALA A 55 9.32 -10.28 -15.18
N GLY A 56 10.40 -9.80 -15.81
CA GLY A 56 11.31 -8.81 -15.24
C GLY A 56 11.23 -7.51 -16.01
N ILE A 57 10.94 -6.40 -15.32
CA ILE A 57 11.07 -5.05 -15.86
C ILE A 57 12.26 -4.37 -15.19
N ARG A 58 13.39 -4.27 -15.89
CA ARG A 58 14.61 -3.64 -15.37
C ARG A 58 14.52 -2.12 -15.56
N VAL A 59 14.51 -1.39 -14.45
CA VAL A 59 14.36 0.08 -14.43
C VAL A 59 15.26 0.79 -13.41
N LEU A 60 15.74 0.06 -12.39
CA LEU A 60 16.49 0.61 -11.26
C LEU A 60 18.00 0.71 -11.48
N ASP A 61 18.51 0.15 -12.58
CA ASP A 61 19.95 0.02 -12.82
C ASP A 61 20.45 1.15 -13.74
N GLY A 62 20.20 2.39 -13.29
CA GLY A 62 20.51 3.61 -14.01
C GLY A 62 19.66 4.82 -13.56
N PRO A 63 19.81 5.99 -14.20
CA PRO A 63 19.01 7.16 -13.89
C PRO A 63 17.51 6.86 -14.02
N LEU A 64 16.78 7.03 -12.92
CA LEU A 64 15.34 6.83 -12.87
C LEU A 64 14.63 8.16 -13.15
N THR A 65 13.68 8.14 -14.08
CA THR A 65 12.85 9.31 -14.41
C THR A 65 11.38 8.94 -14.26
N ASP A 66 10.53 9.91 -13.93
CA ASP A 66 9.08 9.75 -13.83
C ASP A 66 8.47 9.08 -15.07
N SER A 67 9.00 9.38 -16.26
CA SER A 67 8.58 8.77 -17.53
C SER A 67 8.94 7.29 -17.61
N MET A 68 10.17 6.93 -17.23
CA MET A 68 10.61 5.52 -17.22
C MET A 68 9.80 4.71 -16.21
N GLU A 69 9.52 5.28 -15.04
CA GLU A 69 8.64 4.69 -14.04
C GLU A 69 7.21 4.48 -14.57
N ALA A 70 6.62 5.50 -15.19
CA ALA A 70 5.28 5.41 -15.77
C ALA A 70 5.19 4.29 -16.83
N ILE A 71 6.23 4.16 -17.65
CA ILE A 71 6.35 3.09 -18.65
C ILE A 71 6.47 1.73 -17.96
N ALA A 72 7.28 1.60 -16.91
CA ALA A 72 7.51 0.33 -16.22
C ALA A 72 6.20 -0.29 -15.70
N PHE A 73 5.35 0.51 -15.05
CA PHE A 73 4.08 0.06 -14.47
C PHE A 73 3.02 -0.31 -15.52
N ASN A 74 3.20 0.13 -16.76
CA ASN A 74 2.28 -0.13 -17.86
C ASN A 74 2.90 -1.02 -18.95
N LYS A 75 4.15 -1.44 -18.77
CA LYS A 75 4.86 -2.26 -19.74
C LYS A 75 4.16 -3.62 -19.82
N HIS A 76 3.66 -3.94 -21.01
CA HIS A 76 2.95 -5.18 -21.30
C HIS A 76 1.76 -5.45 -20.35
N TYR A 77 1.00 -4.43 -19.94
CA TYR A 77 -0.14 -4.55 -18.99
C TYR A 77 -1.28 -5.47 -19.42
N GLN A 78 -1.29 -5.96 -20.67
CA GLN A 78 -2.25 -6.96 -21.15
C GLN A 78 -1.75 -8.40 -20.96
N ILE A 79 -0.46 -8.57 -20.65
CA ILE A 79 0.23 -9.83 -20.42
C ILE A 79 0.61 -9.94 -18.93
N ASN A 80 1.09 -8.85 -18.34
CA ASN A 80 1.47 -8.77 -16.94
C ASN A 80 0.24 -8.45 -16.08
N ASP A 81 -0.19 -9.41 -15.26
CA ASP A 81 -1.34 -9.25 -14.38
C ASP A 81 -1.00 -8.48 -13.08
N ILE A 82 0.13 -8.82 -12.48
CA ILE A 82 0.55 -8.35 -11.17
C ILE A 82 1.94 -7.73 -11.31
N TYR A 83 2.09 -6.51 -10.80
CA TYR A 83 3.34 -5.78 -10.72
C TYR A 83 3.75 -5.69 -9.25
N SER A 84 4.86 -6.36 -8.89
CA SER A 84 5.44 -6.30 -7.55
C SER A 84 6.60 -5.33 -7.58
N CYS A 85 6.48 -4.18 -6.92
CA CYS A 85 7.45 -3.10 -7.08
C CYS A 85 7.76 -2.32 -5.80
N ARG A 86 8.90 -1.62 -5.83
CA ARG A 86 9.38 -0.68 -4.81
C ARG A 86 9.77 0.67 -5.42
N VAL A 87 9.48 0.90 -6.71
CA VAL A 87 9.91 2.12 -7.41
C VAL A 87 8.79 3.15 -7.44
N PRO A 88 9.15 4.45 -7.44
CA PRO A 88 8.19 5.50 -7.64
C PRO A 88 7.45 5.36 -9.00
N SER A 89 6.22 5.87 -9.12
CA SER A 89 5.46 5.93 -10.38
C SER A 89 4.40 7.03 -10.39
N PRO A 90 4.36 7.92 -11.39
CA PRO A 90 3.33 8.96 -11.46
C PRO A 90 1.91 8.41 -11.25
N GLN A 91 1.07 9.07 -10.44
CA GLN A 91 -0.29 8.59 -10.15
C GLN A 91 -1.12 8.30 -11.41
N ALA A 92 -0.89 9.06 -12.49
CA ALA A 92 -1.54 8.84 -13.78
C ALA A 92 -1.22 7.47 -14.39
N ALA A 93 -0.01 6.95 -14.19
CA ALA A 93 0.41 5.64 -14.68
C ALA A 93 -0.30 4.51 -13.91
N LEU A 94 -0.40 4.63 -12.58
CA LEU A 94 -1.17 3.71 -11.74
C LEU A 94 -2.65 3.72 -12.12
N GLN A 95 -3.23 4.91 -12.29
CA GLN A 95 -4.62 5.07 -12.71
C GLN A 95 -4.87 4.41 -14.08
N HIS A 96 -3.98 4.64 -15.06
CA HIS A 96 -4.10 3.99 -16.36
C HIS A 96 -4.06 2.47 -16.25
N GLY A 97 -3.11 1.93 -15.47
CA GLY A 97 -2.97 0.49 -15.28
C GLY A 97 -4.20 -0.16 -14.65
N VAL A 98 -4.79 0.43 -13.61
CA VAL A 98 -6.02 -0.11 -12.99
C VAL A 98 -7.26 0.05 -13.87
N MET A 99 -7.26 0.98 -14.82
CA MET A 99 -8.39 1.19 -15.75
C MET A 99 -8.30 0.30 -17.00
N ALA A 100 -7.10 0.16 -17.58
CA ALA A 100 -6.92 -0.48 -18.88
C ALA A 100 -6.25 -1.85 -18.82
N GLY A 101 -5.42 -2.09 -17.80
CA GLY A 101 -4.67 -3.34 -17.62
C GLY A 101 -5.57 -4.55 -17.54
N ARG A 102 -5.02 -5.73 -17.86
CA ARG A 102 -5.74 -7.02 -17.79
C ARG A 102 -7.10 -6.97 -18.50
N ARG A 103 -7.14 -6.42 -19.71
CA ARG A 103 -8.34 -6.30 -20.57
C ARG A 103 -9.50 -5.56 -19.88
N GLY A 104 -9.18 -4.60 -19.01
CA GLY A 104 -10.16 -3.82 -18.26
C GLY A 104 -10.50 -4.36 -16.86
N PHE A 105 -9.92 -5.48 -16.43
CA PHE A 105 -9.99 -5.90 -15.01
C PHE A 105 -9.08 -5.06 -14.12
N GLY A 106 -8.10 -4.38 -14.71
CA GLY A 106 -7.14 -3.51 -14.02
C GLY A 106 -5.93 -4.26 -13.51
N SER A 107 -4.74 -3.75 -13.84
CA SER A 107 -3.46 -4.23 -13.29
C SER A 107 -3.47 -4.20 -11.76
N ILE A 108 -2.80 -5.16 -11.14
CA ILE A 108 -2.64 -5.20 -9.69
C ILE A 108 -1.24 -4.74 -9.33
N PHE A 109 -1.13 -3.63 -8.59
CA PHE A 109 0.13 -3.07 -8.15
C PHE A 109 0.38 -3.43 -6.69
N VAL A 110 1.29 -4.36 -6.41
CA VAL A 110 1.68 -4.74 -5.04
C VAL A 110 2.92 -3.97 -4.66
N VAL A 111 2.83 -3.18 -3.59
CA VAL A 111 3.88 -2.23 -3.17
C VAL A 111 4.27 -2.52 -1.73
N ALA A 112 5.58 -2.57 -1.48
CA ALA A 112 6.12 -2.68 -0.13
C ALA A 112 5.87 -1.39 0.65
N SER A 113 5.48 -1.48 1.92
CA SER A 113 5.14 -0.29 2.72
C SER A 113 6.34 0.65 2.93
N GLY A 114 7.55 0.12 3.04
CA GLY A 114 8.76 0.92 3.24
C GLY A 114 9.71 0.33 4.29
N ASN A 115 10.92 0.88 4.38
CA ASN A 115 11.99 0.38 5.26
C ASN A 115 12.58 1.48 6.18
N GLY A 116 11.87 2.61 6.32
CA GLY A 116 12.26 3.77 7.11
C GLY A 116 11.84 3.72 8.59
N GLY A 117 11.31 2.60 9.09
CA GLY A 117 10.77 2.49 10.46
C GLY A 117 11.78 2.88 11.56
N GLN A 118 13.05 2.52 11.41
CA GLN A 118 14.12 2.91 12.33
C GLN A 118 14.39 4.42 12.38
N HIS A 119 13.91 5.16 11.39
CA HIS A 119 13.99 6.61 11.28
C HIS A 119 12.65 7.29 11.62
N ASN A 120 11.69 6.55 12.19
CA ASN A 120 10.31 6.97 12.45
C ASN A 120 9.60 7.47 11.18
N ASP A 121 9.89 6.86 10.02
CA ASP A 121 9.16 7.17 8.80
C ASP A 121 7.77 6.48 8.80
N ASN A 122 6.90 6.95 7.92
CA ASN A 122 5.54 6.44 7.81
C ASN A 122 5.10 6.41 6.35
N CYS A 123 4.50 5.30 5.95
CA CYS A 123 4.20 5.02 4.56
C CYS A 123 3.06 5.87 3.95
N ASN A 124 2.35 6.66 4.75
CA ASN A 124 1.45 7.71 4.23
C ASN A 124 2.21 8.91 3.63
N TYR A 125 3.52 9.04 3.88
CA TYR A 125 4.41 10.04 3.24
C TYR A 125 5.01 9.54 1.91
N ASP A 126 4.79 8.27 1.56
CA ASP A 126 5.15 7.68 0.28
C ASP A 126 3.93 7.71 -0.65
N GLY A 127 4.03 8.41 -1.79
CA GLY A 127 2.92 8.61 -2.72
C GLY A 127 2.38 7.33 -3.38
N TYR A 128 3.12 6.22 -3.29
CA TYR A 128 2.80 4.90 -3.86
C TYR A 128 2.15 4.01 -2.83
N ALA A 129 2.76 3.90 -1.65
CA ALA A 129 2.18 3.15 -0.53
C ALA A 129 0.88 3.79 -0.01
N ASN A 130 0.71 5.09 -0.25
CA ASN A 130 -0.50 5.86 0.06
C ASN A 130 -1.54 5.88 -1.09
N SER A 131 -1.23 5.34 -2.26
CA SER A 131 -2.16 5.34 -3.41
C SER A 131 -3.32 4.37 -3.21
N ILE A 132 -4.53 4.75 -3.63
CA ILE A 132 -5.68 3.82 -3.62
C ILE A 132 -5.52 2.67 -4.63
N TYR A 133 -4.68 2.88 -5.65
CA TYR A 133 -4.47 1.95 -6.76
C TYR A 133 -3.49 0.82 -6.44
N THR A 134 -2.83 0.90 -5.28
CA THR A 134 -1.82 -0.08 -4.86
C THR A 134 -2.36 -0.97 -3.75
N VAL A 135 -1.80 -2.17 -3.69
CA VAL A 135 -1.94 -3.11 -2.58
C VAL A 135 -0.69 -2.94 -1.73
N THR A 136 -0.76 -2.06 -0.74
CA THR A 136 0.35 -1.78 0.17
C THR A 136 0.50 -2.87 1.21
N ILE A 137 1.67 -3.52 1.23
CA ILE A 137 2.00 -4.67 2.06
C ILE A 137 3.15 -4.33 3.00
N GLY A 138 2.90 -4.42 4.30
CA GLY A 138 3.95 -4.35 5.33
C GLY A 138 4.58 -5.72 5.62
N ALA A 139 5.51 -5.75 6.57
CA ALA A 139 6.24 -6.95 6.94
C ALA A 139 5.97 -7.36 8.40
N VAL A 140 5.96 -8.67 8.65
CA VAL A 140 6.11 -9.26 9.98
C VAL A 140 7.28 -10.23 10.01
N ASP A 141 7.94 -10.36 11.16
CA ASP A 141 8.97 -11.37 11.36
C ASP A 141 8.37 -12.78 11.58
N GLU A 142 9.22 -13.78 11.81
CA GLU A 142 8.78 -15.16 12.05
C GLU A 142 7.87 -15.35 13.28
N THR A 143 7.81 -14.36 14.18
CA THR A 143 6.95 -14.34 15.38
C THR A 143 5.66 -13.54 15.14
N GLY A 144 5.46 -13.01 13.94
CA GLY A 144 4.31 -12.17 13.59
C GLY A 144 4.38 -10.73 14.12
N SER A 145 5.55 -10.32 14.65
CA SER A 145 5.78 -8.96 15.15
C SER A 145 6.25 -8.04 14.01
N MET A 146 5.96 -6.74 14.11
CA MET A 146 6.47 -5.76 13.15
C MET A 146 8.00 -5.58 13.31
N PRO A 147 8.82 -5.79 12.26
CA PRO A 147 10.27 -5.62 12.31
C PRO A 147 10.68 -4.15 12.49
N PHE A 148 11.87 -3.90 13.03
CA PHE A 148 12.37 -2.54 13.32
C PHE A 148 12.45 -1.61 12.10
N TYR A 149 12.63 -2.16 10.90
CA TYR A 149 12.73 -1.39 9.67
C TYR A 149 11.35 -1.06 9.06
N ALA A 150 10.30 -1.82 9.38
CA ALA A 150 9.02 -1.71 8.70
C ALA A 150 8.31 -0.40 9.06
N GLU A 151 7.68 0.23 8.07
CA GLU A 151 6.88 1.43 8.27
C GLU A 151 5.42 1.08 8.54
N GLU A 152 4.82 1.77 9.52
CA GLU A 152 3.38 1.73 9.80
C GLU A 152 2.66 2.87 9.06
N CYS A 153 1.41 2.64 8.62
CA CYS A 153 0.56 3.69 8.05
C CYS A 153 -0.92 3.28 7.96
N ALA A 154 -1.79 4.27 7.76
CA ALA A 154 -3.23 4.09 7.69
C ALA A 154 -3.72 3.58 6.33
N SER A 155 -2.87 3.61 5.29
CA SER A 155 -3.15 3.12 3.93
C SER A 155 -2.78 1.64 3.71
N MET A 156 -2.06 1.01 4.65
CA MET A 156 -1.63 -0.38 4.53
C MET A 156 -2.84 -1.33 4.55
N LEU A 157 -2.93 -2.23 3.56
CA LEU A 157 -3.99 -3.23 3.49
C LEU A 157 -3.68 -4.46 4.35
N ALA A 158 -2.45 -4.98 4.30
CA ALA A 158 -2.10 -6.22 4.98
C ALA A 158 -0.60 -6.35 5.19
N VAL A 159 -0.19 -7.43 5.85
CA VAL A 159 1.21 -7.82 6.01
C VAL A 159 1.46 -9.26 5.55
N THR A 160 2.72 -9.54 5.23
CA THR A 160 3.26 -10.89 5.00
C THR A 160 4.59 -11.05 5.72
N PHE A 161 5.11 -12.28 5.77
CA PHE A 161 6.38 -12.57 6.44
C PHE A 161 7.58 -11.94 5.71
N SER A 162 8.59 -11.55 6.48
CA SER A 162 9.91 -11.14 5.99
C SER A 162 10.98 -11.49 7.04
N GLY A 163 12.22 -11.04 6.83
CA GLY A 163 13.29 -11.15 7.81
C GLY A 163 13.08 -10.25 9.02
N GLY A 164 13.43 -10.73 10.20
CA GLY A 164 13.38 -9.95 11.45
C GLY A 164 14.75 -9.43 11.86
N ASP A 165 14.98 -9.41 13.18
CA ASP A 165 16.30 -9.14 13.76
C ASP A 165 17.36 -10.17 13.33
N LYS A 166 18.64 -9.85 13.52
CA LYS A 166 19.79 -10.70 13.10
C LYS A 166 19.74 -12.16 13.58
N MET A 167 19.02 -12.46 14.66
CA MET A 167 18.90 -13.82 15.20
C MET A 167 17.67 -14.58 14.68
N MET A 168 16.80 -13.90 13.93
CA MET A 168 15.58 -14.48 13.37
C MET A 168 15.83 -15.01 11.96
N ARG A 169 14.98 -15.95 11.55
CA ARG A 169 14.94 -16.44 10.17
C ARG A 169 14.57 -15.30 9.21
N SER A 170 15.13 -15.40 8.02
CA SER A 170 14.88 -14.50 6.89
C SER A 170 14.27 -15.28 5.72
N ILE A 171 13.98 -14.59 4.62
CA ILE A 171 13.38 -15.22 3.45
C ILE A 171 14.43 -16.00 2.66
N VAL A 172 14.07 -17.24 2.31
CA VAL A 172 14.84 -18.14 1.46
C VAL A 172 14.36 -18.01 0.02
N THR A 173 15.24 -17.61 -0.90
CA THR A 173 14.88 -17.38 -2.30
C THR A 173 16.08 -17.57 -3.25
N THR A 174 15.82 -17.54 -4.55
CA THR A 174 16.85 -17.50 -5.59
C THR A 174 17.69 -16.24 -5.49
N ASP A 175 18.95 -16.32 -5.88
CA ASP A 175 19.85 -15.17 -5.84
C ASP A 175 20.61 -15.04 -7.15
N TRP A 176 20.94 -13.80 -7.49
CA TRP A 176 21.90 -13.52 -8.55
C TRP A 176 23.08 -12.83 -7.88
N ASP A 177 24.08 -13.62 -7.49
CA ASP A 177 25.26 -13.14 -6.77
C ASP A 177 26.51 -13.59 -7.53
N LEU A 178 27.24 -12.61 -8.08
CA LEU A 178 28.47 -12.83 -8.83
C LEU A 178 29.62 -13.38 -7.96
N GLN A 179 29.55 -13.24 -6.64
CA GLN A 179 30.62 -13.61 -5.71
C GLN A 179 30.45 -15.02 -5.13
N LYS A 180 29.22 -15.42 -4.76
CA LYS A 180 28.96 -16.72 -4.10
C LYS A 180 28.61 -17.85 -5.06
N GLY A 181 28.01 -17.54 -6.22
CA GLY A 181 27.72 -18.50 -7.28
C GLY A 181 26.76 -19.66 -6.93
N THR A 182 26.10 -19.65 -5.77
CA THR A 182 25.15 -20.71 -5.36
C THR A 182 23.77 -20.55 -6.02
N GLY A 183 23.45 -19.34 -6.48
CA GLY A 183 22.13 -18.98 -7.01
C GLY A 183 21.02 -18.95 -5.97
N CYS A 184 21.37 -18.90 -4.67
CA CYS A 184 20.46 -18.99 -3.54
C CYS A 184 20.88 -18.11 -2.37
N THR A 185 19.89 -17.59 -1.65
CA THR A 185 20.08 -16.85 -0.40
C THR A 185 19.07 -17.27 0.65
N GLU A 186 19.51 -17.27 1.92
CA GLU A 186 18.65 -17.44 3.10
C GLU A 186 18.48 -16.12 3.87
N GLY A 187 19.01 -15.02 3.32
CA GLY A 187 19.13 -13.73 4.00
C GLY A 187 18.36 -12.60 3.32
N HIS A 188 17.32 -12.88 2.53
CA HIS A 188 16.49 -11.82 1.96
C HIS A 188 15.56 -11.23 3.03
N THR A 189 15.49 -9.90 3.12
CA THR A 189 14.83 -9.16 4.20
C THR A 189 14.28 -7.82 3.69
N GLY A 190 13.56 -7.10 4.55
CA GLY A 190 12.89 -5.83 4.24
C GLY A 190 11.43 -6.05 3.83
N THR A 191 10.64 -4.99 3.82
CA THR A 191 9.27 -5.03 3.26
C THR A 191 9.28 -5.38 1.77
N SER A 192 10.42 -5.20 1.10
CA SER A 192 10.67 -5.70 -0.25
C SER A 192 10.56 -7.21 -0.43
N ALA A 193 10.75 -8.02 0.62
CA ALA A 193 10.52 -9.47 0.58
C ALA A 193 9.07 -9.82 0.98
N ALA A 194 8.38 -8.92 1.69
CA ALA A 194 6.97 -9.11 2.02
C ALA A 194 6.07 -8.99 0.77
N ALA A 195 6.28 -7.95 -0.06
CA ALA A 195 5.45 -7.68 -1.23
C ALA A 195 5.43 -8.83 -2.29
N PRO A 196 6.56 -9.47 -2.65
CA PRO A 196 6.59 -10.61 -3.57
C PRO A 196 5.81 -11.82 -3.06
N LEU A 197 5.85 -12.12 -1.76
CA LEU A 197 5.00 -13.18 -1.19
C LEU A 197 3.51 -12.86 -1.38
N ALA A 198 3.10 -11.61 -1.14
CA ALA A 198 1.74 -11.18 -1.38
C ALA A 198 1.36 -11.26 -2.86
N ALA A 199 2.24 -10.84 -3.77
CA ALA A 199 2.05 -10.97 -5.21
C ALA A 199 1.86 -12.44 -5.64
N GLY A 200 2.64 -13.36 -5.08
CA GLY A 200 2.45 -14.80 -5.29
C GLY A 200 1.09 -15.30 -4.78
N MET A 201 0.65 -14.88 -3.59
CA MET A 201 -0.67 -15.26 -3.07
C MET A 201 -1.82 -14.71 -3.92
N ILE A 202 -1.69 -13.48 -4.44
CA ILE A 202 -2.64 -12.88 -5.38
C ILE A 202 -2.62 -13.64 -6.72
N ALA A 203 -1.46 -14.10 -7.19
CA ALA A 203 -1.39 -14.93 -8.40
C ALA A 203 -2.16 -16.25 -8.24
N LEU A 204 -2.07 -16.91 -7.08
CA LEU A 204 -2.90 -18.09 -6.78
C LEU A 204 -4.40 -17.75 -6.78
N MET A 205 -4.76 -16.57 -6.28
CA MET A 205 -6.13 -16.07 -6.28
C MET A 205 -6.67 -15.87 -7.70
N LEU A 206 -5.87 -15.20 -8.55
CA LEU A 206 -6.21 -14.97 -9.96
C LEU A 206 -6.23 -16.25 -10.79
N GLN A 207 -5.43 -17.26 -10.45
CA GLN A 207 -5.45 -18.55 -11.13
C GLN A 207 -6.84 -19.20 -11.09
N VAL A 208 -7.53 -19.07 -9.96
CA VAL A 208 -8.86 -19.65 -9.79
C VAL A 208 -9.96 -18.73 -10.33
N ARG A 209 -9.75 -17.41 -10.30
CA ARG A 209 -10.70 -16.44 -10.86
C ARG A 209 -9.98 -15.30 -11.59
N PRO A 210 -9.67 -15.48 -12.89
CA PRO A 210 -8.93 -14.48 -13.66
C PRO A 210 -9.68 -13.16 -13.87
N CYS A 211 -11.01 -13.15 -13.73
CA CYS A 211 -11.84 -11.97 -13.93
C CYS A 211 -11.98 -11.07 -12.69
N LEU A 212 -11.26 -11.36 -11.58
CA LEU A 212 -11.24 -10.45 -10.43
C LEU A 212 -10.63 -9.10 -10.85
N THR A 213 -11.34 -8.03 -10.52
CA THR A 213 -10.83 -6.66 -10.71
C THR A 213 -9.77 -6.31 -9.67
N TRP A 214 -9.00 -5.24 -9.92
CA TRP A 214 -8.05 -4.70 -8.94
C TRP A 214 -8.72 -4.36 -7.59
N ARG A 215 -9.98 -3.91 -7.61
CA ARG A 215 -10.78 -3.66 -6.40
C ARG A 215 -11.27 -4.93 -5.73
N ASP A 216 -11.70 -5.93 -6.51
CA ASP A 216 -12.08 -7.23 -5.95
C ASP A 216 -10.93 -7.85 -5.16
N VAL A 217 -9.69 -7.72 -5.65
CA VAL A 217 -8.48 -8.18 -4.96
C VAL A 217 -8.31 -7.49 -3.61
N GLN A 218 -8.45 -6.17 -3.55
CA GLN A 218 -8.37 -5.42 -2.30
C GLN A 218 -9.48 -5.82 -1.32
N HIS A 219 -10.73 -5.92 -1.78
CA HIS A 219 -11.84 -6.40 -0.95
C HIS A 219 -11.58 -7.80 -0.39
N ILE A 220 -11.17 -8.76 -1.23
CA ILE A 220 -10.88 -10.11 -0.75
C ILE A 220 -9.78 -10.09 0.33
N ILE A 221 -8.74 -9.26 0.18
CA ILE A 221 -7.73 -9.06 1.21
C ILE A 221 -8.36 -8.57 2.52
N VAL A 222 -9.17 -7.50 2.49
CA VAL A 222 -9.84 -6.96 3.68
C VAL A 222 -10.71 -8.01 4.39
N PHE A 223 -11.45 -8.82 3.63
CA PHE A 223 -12.36 -9.83 4.18
C PHE A 223 -11.64 -11.08 4.73
N THR A 224 -10.43 -11.36 4.27
CA THR A 224 -9.77 -12.64 4.54
C THR A 224 -8.48 -12.54 5.34
N ALA A 225 -7.89 -11.34 5.46
CA ALA A 225 -6.73 -11.09 6.29
C ALA A 225 -6.98 -11.57 7.73
N THR A 226 -5.98 -12.23 8.30
CA THR A 226 -6.08 -12.83 9.63
C THR A 226 -5.43 -11.88 10.62
N LYS A 227 -6.23 -11.37 11.57
CA LYS A 227 -5.71 -10.64 12.71
C LYS A 227 -4.71 -11.52 13.45
N TYR A 228 -3.48 -11.06 13.56
CA TYR A 228 -2.44 -11.71 14.35
C TYR A 228 -2.43 -11.09 15.75
N GLU A 229 -2.51 -11.93 16.79
CA GLU A 229 -2.44 -11.46 18.18
C GLU A 229 -1.00 -11.16 18.58
N ASP A 230 -0.47 -10.04 18.09
CA ASP A 230 0.71 -9.41 18.66
C ASP A 230 0.29 -8.53 19.85
N ARG A 231 0.91 -8.73 21.01
CA ARG A 231 0.67 -7.90 22.22
C ARG A 231 1.09 -6.45 22.05
N ARG A 232 1.93 -6.14 21.06
CA ARG A 232 2.42 -4.79 20.75
C ARG A 232 1.53 -4.07 19.74
N ALA A 233 0.84 -4.83 18.88
CA ALA A 233 -0.02 -4.28 17.85
C ALA A 233 -1.30 -3.67 18.42
N LYS A 234 -1.55 -2.40 18.09
CA LYS A 234 -2.81 -1.74 18.41
C LYS A 234 -3.84 -2.03 17.32
N TRP A 235 -4.91 -2.70 17.71
CA TRP A 235 -6.00 -3.08 16.84
C TRP A 235 -7.27 -2.33 17.21
N ASP A 236 -7.79 -1.56 16.26
CA ASP A 236 -9.11 -0.95 16.39
C ASP A 236 -10.09 -1.66 15.46
N ARG A 237 -11.32 -1.85 15.92
CA ARG A 237 -12.40 -2.43 15.11
C ARG A 237 -13.33 -1.32 14.65
N ASN A 238 -13.50 -1.22 13.34
CA ASN A 238 -14.36 -0.24 12.70
C ASN A 238 -15.85 -0.66 12.80
N GLN A 239 -16.78 0.22 12.45
CA GLN A 239 -18.22 -0.05 12.54
C GLN A 239 -18.73 -1.11 11.56
N ALA A 240 -18.02 -1.33 10.47
CA ALA A 240 -18.29 -2.43 9.53
C ALA A 240 -17.83 -3.79 10.07
N GLY A 241 -17.11 -3.83 11.19
CA GLY A 241 -16.68 -5.05 11.85
C GLY A 241 -15.29 -5.53 11.45
N PHE A 242 -14.55 -4.78 10.62
CA PHE A 242 -13.16 -5.07 10.28
C PHE A 242 -12.21 -4.53 11.34
N SER A 243 -11.18 -5.30 11.68
CA SER A 243 -10.10 -4.85 12.56
C SER A 243 -8.91 -4.40 11.74
N HIS A 244 -8.33 -3.26 12.11
CA HIS A 244 -7.16 -2.70 11.43
C HIS A 244 -6.13 -2.17 12.43
N SER A 245 -4.85 -2.38 12.12
CA SER A 245 -3.71 -1.78 12.80
C SER A 245 -2.86 -1.02 11.78
N HIS A 246 -2.32 0.14 12.16
CA HIS A 246 -1.33 0.84 11.32
C HIS A 246 -0.07 -0.02 11.08
N GLN A 247 0.20 -0.98 11.96
CA GLN A 247 1.37 -1.87 11.92
C GLN A 247 1.16 -3.15 11.11
N HIS A 248 -0.10 -3.60 11.00
CA HIS A 248 -0.45 -4.90 10.42
C HIS A 248 -1.49 -4.82 9.28
N GLY A 249 -1.96 -3.62 8.94
CA GLY A 249 -3.12 -3.45 8.06
C GLY A 249 -4.36 -4.14 8.65
N PHE A 250 -5.13 -4.83 7.80
CA PHE A 250 -6.20 -5.74 8.21
C PHE A 250 -5.68 -7.08 8.78
N GLY A 251 -4.38 -7.36 8.65
CA GLY A 251 -3.73 -8.55 9.21
C GLY A 251 -2.85 -9.30 8.23
N LEU A 252 -2.44 -10.49 8.65
CA LEU A 252 -1.58 -11.38 7.89
C LEU A 252 -2.37 -12.00 6.73
N LEU A 253 -1.81 -11.94 5.52
CA LEU A 253 -2.42 -12.61 4.37
C LEU A 253 -2.43 -14.13 4.55
N ASN A 254 -3.54 -14.75 4.15
CA ASN A 254 -3.73 -16.18 4.23
C ASN A 254 -4.11 -16.71 2.84
N ALA A 255 -3.17 -17.35 2.14
CA ALA A 255 -3.35 -17.85 0.79
C ALA A 255 -4.58 -18.78 0.65
N TRP A 256 -4.83 -19.65 1.64
CA TRP A 256 -5.98 -20.54 1.62
C TRP A 256 -7.30 -19.76 1.69
N ARG A 257 -7.39 -18.73 2.55
CA ARG A 257 -8.60 -17.89 2.65
C ARG A 257 -8.79 -17.04 1.39
N LEU A 258 -7.72 -16.43 0.86
CA LEU A 258 -7.75 -15.65 -0.39
C LEU A 258 -8.31 -16.48 -1.55
N VAL A 259 -7.75 -17.66 -1.79
CA VAL A 259 -8.16 -18.55 -2.89
C VAL A 259 -9.58 -19.06 -2.71
N ASN A 260 -10.00 -19.43 -1.50
CA ASN A 260 -11.35 -19.92 -1.28
C ASN A 260 -12.41 -18.81 -1.36
N ALA A 261 -12.11 -17.60 -0.92
CA ALA A 261 -12.96 -16.44 -1.16
C ALA A 261 -13.12 -16.18 -2.66
N ALA A 262 -12.01 -16.17 -3.42
CA ALA A 262 -12.05 -15.95 -4.87
C ALA A 262 -12.94 -16.93 -5.65
N LYS A 263 -12.99 -18.22 -5.24
CA LYS A 263 -13.87 -19.22 -5.88
C LYS A 263 -15.33 -18.80 -5.94
N VAL A 264 -15.81 -18.14 -4.88
CA VAL A 264 -17.22 -17.76 -4.72
C VAL A 264 -17.44 -16.25 -4.82
N TRP A 265 -16.37 -15.47 -5.04
CA TRP A 265 -16.42 -14.00 -4.99
C TRP A 265 -17.24 -13.38 -6.12
N GLU A 266 -18.40 -12.82 -5.80
CA GLU A 266 -19.11 -11.97 -6.73
C GLU A 266 -18.46 -10.57 -6.81
N SER A 267 -18.21 -10.09 -8.02
CA SER A 267 -17.53 -8.80 -8.23
C SER A 267 -18.24 -7.64 -7.56
N VAL A 268 -17.45 -6.70 -7.06
CA VAL A 268 -17.94 -5.48 -6.41
C VAL A 268 -18.59 -4.55 -7.45
N PRO A 269 -19.55 -3.68 -7.04
CA PRO A 269 -20.11 -2.64 -7.90
C PRO A 269 -19.01 -1.71 -8.43
N TYR A 270 -19.31 -0.97 -9.49
CA TYR A 270 -18.39 0.05 -10.00
C TYR A 270 -17.95 1.02 -8.89
N LEU A 271 -16.72 1.50 -9.02
CA LEU A 271 -16.16 2.46 -8.08
C LEU A 271 -17.00 3.74 -8.10
N ALA A 272 -17.59 4.07 -6.96
CA ALA A 272 -18.20 5.36 -6.73
C ALA A 272 -17.16 6.28 -6.10
N SER A 273 -17.25 7.58 -6.37
CA SER A 273 -16.43 8.60 -5.73
C SER A 273 -17.26 9.82 -5.33
N TYR A 274 -16.80 10.51 -4.29
CA TYR A 274 -17.30 11.83 -3.89
C TYR A 274 -16.10 12.70 -3.56
N MET A 275 -16.15 13.97 -3.94
CA MET A 275 -15.13 14.95 -3.61
C MET A 275 -15.81 16.21 -3.09
N SER A 276 -15.42 16.62 -1.90
CA SER A 276 -15.87 17.89 -1.31
C SER A 276 -15.32 19.10 -2.10
N PRO A 277 -15.92 20.30 -1.96
CA PRO A 277 -15.27 21.53 -2.36
C PRO A 277 -13.91 21.71 -1.66
N VAL A 278 -13.00 22.50 -2.23
CA VAL A 278 -11.76 22.87 -1.55
C VAL A 278 -12.08 23.80 -0.37
N LEU A 279 -11.83 23.33 0.85
CA LEU A 279 -12.16 24.02 2.09
C LEU A 279 -11.00 24.93 2.50
N ARG A 280 -11.16 26.23 2.30
CA ARG A 280 -10.15 27.24 2.62
C ARG A 280 -10.31 27.72 4.06
N GLU A 281 -9.58 27.06 4.95
CA GLU A 281 -9.62 27.34 6.39
C GLU A 281 -8.83 28.61 6.74
N GLY A 282 -7.57 28.71 6.29
CA GLY A 282 -6.67 29.81 6.66
C GLY A 282 -6.39 29.91 8.17
N ARG A 283 -6.51 28.80 8.91
CA ARG A 283 -6.42 28.78 10.38
C ARG A 283 -5.03 28.40 10.87
N SER A 284 -4.58 29.10 11.92
CA SER A 284 -3.34 28.78 12.63
C SER A 284 -3.45 27.42 13.32
N ILE A 285 -2.38 26.63 13.29
CA ILE A 285 -2.23 25.37 14.02
C ILE A 285 -1.61 25.70 15.38
N PRO A 286 -2.32 25.56 16.50
CA PRO A 286 -1.77 25.88 17.80
C PRO A 286 -0.78 24.80 18.25
N LEU A 287 0.19 25.21 19.08
CA LEU A 287 1.07 24.28 19.79
C LEU A 287 0.29 23.47 20.83
N LEU A 288 0.78 22.26 21.14
CA LEU A 288 0.25 21.46 22.25
C LEU A 288 0.23 22.28 23.55
N PRO A 289 -0.81 22.10 24.41
CA PRO A 289 -1.82 21.03 24.40
C PRO A 289 -3.06 21.32 23.55
N GLN A 290 -3.12 22.44 22.85
CA GLN A 290 -4.25 22.76 21.96
C GLN A 290 -4.11 22.04 20.62
N GLU A 291 -5.22 21.86 19.90
CA GLU A 291 -5.24 21.24 18.58
C GLU A 291 -6.16 21.99 17.63
N LEU A 292 -5.84 21.95 16.33
CA LEU A 292 -6.73 22.46 15.29
C LEU A 292 -7.66 21.33 14.84
N GLU A 293 -8.96 21.48 15.10
CA GLU A 293 -10.00 20.61 14.55
C GLU A 293 -10.81 21.36 13.47
N VAL A 294 -10.99 20.71 12.33
CA VAL A 294 -11.88 21.12 11.22
C VAL A 294 -12.75 19.94 10.78
N THR A 295 -13.94 20.20 10.26
CA THR A 295 -14.93 19.16 9.96
C THR A 295 -15.62 19.36 8.62
N TRP A 296 -15.97 18.28 7.96
CA TRP A 296 -16.82 18.29 6.76
C TRP A 296 -17.94 17.26 6.92
N ASN A 297 -19.19 17.68 6.72
CA ASN A 297 -20.34 16.79 6.79
C ASN A 297 -20.79 16.40 5.39
N VAL A 298 -20.69 15.11 5.07
CA VAL A 298 -21.17 14.53 3.82
C VAL A 298 -22.63 14.13 4.00
N THR A 299 -23.52 14.75 3.23
CA THR A 299 -24.96 14.53 3.30
C THR A 299 -25.42 13.40 2.37
N THR A 300 -26.67 12.95 2.51
CA THR A 300 -27.28 12.02 1.54
C THR A 300 -27.24 12.59 0.12
N THR A 301 -27.54 13.88 -0.02
CA THR A 301 -27.64 14.55 -1.33
C THR A 301 -26.29 14.69 -2.02
N ASP A 302 -25.21 14.80 -1.25
CA ASP A 302 -23.84 14.73 -1.78
C ASP A 302 -23.54 13.38 -2.46
N LEU A 303 -24.12 12.29 -1.95
CA LEU A 303 -23.86 10.92 -2.40
C LEU A 303 -24.90 10.39 -3.41
N GLU A 304 -26.02 11.10 -3.60
CA GLU A 304 -27.10 10.70 -4.50
C GLU A 304 -26.62 10.45 -5.95
N LEU A 305 -25.75 11.33 -6.47
CA LEU A 305 -25.23 11.22 -7.83
C LEU A 305 -24.30 10.03 -8.04
N SER A 306 -23.45 9.73 -7.05
CA SER A 306 -22.51 8.61 -7.12
C SER A 306 -23.14 7.29 -6.71
N GLY A 307 -24.28 7.34 -6.00
CA GLY A 307 -24.91 6.18 -5.39
C GLY A 307 -24.07 5.53 -4.28
N MET A 308 -23.01 6.21 -3.82
CA MET A 308 -22.09 5.69 -2.81
C MET A 308 -22.80 5.48 -1.48
N ARG A 309 -22.54 4.35 -0.85
CA ARG A 309 -23.09 3.99 0.46
C ARG A 309 -22.03 3.54 1.44
N THR A 310 -21.09 2.70 1.00
CA THR A 310 -20.00 2.21 1.85
C THR A 310 -18.63 2.61 1.33
N LEU A 311 -17.71 2.87 2.26
CA LEU A 311 -16.34 3.30 1.98
C LEU A 311 -15.42 2.14 1.60
N GLU A 312 -14.43 2.44 0.77
CA GLU A 312 -13.25 1.62 0.49
C GLU A 312 -12.01 2.39 0.92
N HIS A 313 -11.72 3.51 0.24
CA HIS A 313 -10.63 4.42 0.59
C HIS A 313 -11.17 5.79 0.98
N VAL A 314 -10.54 6.42 1.96
CA VAL A 314 -10.78 7.82 2.33
C VAL A 314 -9.48 8.58 2.15
N ALA A 315 -9.51 9.68 1.42
CA ALA A 315 -8.35 10.51 1.17
C ALA A 315 -8.60 11.96 1.59
N VAL A 316 -7.55 12.62 2.06
CA VAL A 316 -7.55 14.05 2.39
C VAL A 316 -6.35 14.73 1.76
N THR A 317 -6.61 15.66 0.86
CA THR A 317 -5.59 16.54 0.27
C THR A 317 -5.46 17.78 1.13
N ILE A 318 -4.25 18.13 1.55
CA ILE A 318 -3.99 19.26 2.45
C ILE A 318 -2.91 20.19 1.91
N THR A 319 -3.05 21.46 2.24
CA THR A 319 -2.03 22.47 2.06
C THR A 319 -1.75 23.11 3.43
N ILE A 320 -0.56 22.88 3.98
CA ILE A 320 -0.14 23.42 5.27
C ILE A 320 1.21 24.10 5.11
N THR A 321 1.33 25.34 5.59
CA THR A 321 2.62 26.00 5.75
C THR A 321 3.12 25.78 7.17
N HIS A 322 4.31 25.23 7.36
CA HIS A 322 4.89 24.98 8.69
C HIS A 322 6.42 25.11 8.65
N PRO A 323 7.08 25.80 9.61
CA PRO A 323 8.53 25.96 9.60
C PRO A 323 9.32 24.66 9.80
N ARG A 324 8.64 23.59 10.24
CA ARG A 324 9.21 22.25 10.39
C ARG A 324 8.16 21.18 10.20
N ARG A 325 8.05 20.60 9.00
CA ARG A 325 6.99 19.64 8.65
C ARG A 325 6.91 18.44 9.62
N GLY A 326 8.05 17.93 10.07
CA GLY A 326 8.13 16.77 10.96
C GLY A 326 7.51 16.93 12.34
N ASN A 327 7.17 18.15 12.76
CA ASN A 327 6.48 18.40 14.03
C ASN A 327 4.97 18.15 13.96
N LEU A 328 4.41 17.99 12.76
CA LEU A 328 2.98 17.85 12.58
C LEU A 328 2.53 16.42 12.82
N GLU A 329 1.47 16.27 13.60
CA GLU A 329 0.69 15.04 13.69
C GLU A 329 -0.71 15.32 13.13
N ILE A 330 -1.17 14.45 12.21
CA ILE A 330 -2.42 14.64 11.46
C ILE A 330 -3.27 13.39 11.63
N ARG A 331 -4.48 13.59 12.15
CA ARG A 331 -5.46 12.53 12.42
C ARG A 331 -6.73 12.79 11.64
N LEU A 332 -7.25 11.75 11.00
CA LEU A 332 -8.55 11.77 10.33
C LEU A 332 -9.52 10.87 11.09
N PHE A 333 -10.73 11.36 11.33
CA PHE A 333 -11.82 10.59 11.93
C PHE A 333 -12.93 10.42 10.90
N CYS A 334 -13.31 9.17 10.66
CA CYS A 334 -14.50 8.84 9.88
C CYS A 334 -15.78 9.06 10.72
N PRO A 335 -16.97 9.12 10.11
CA PRO A 335 -18.24 9.35 10.80
C PRO A 335 -18.52 8.39 11.97
N SER A 336 -17.99 7.17 11.85
CA SER A 336 -18.04 6.13 12.88
C SER A 336 -17.26 6.44 14.17
N GLY A 337 -16.37 7.43 14.13
CA GLY A 337 -15.34 7.68 15.14
C GLY A 337 -14.03 6.92 14.91
N MET A 338 -13.92 6.08 13.86
CA MET A 338 -12.68 5.39 13.52
C MET A 338 -11.58 6.40 13.19
N MET A 339 -10.54 6.43 14.03
CA MET A 339 -9.41 7.34 13.91
C MET A 339 -8.33 6.73 13.01
N SER A 340 -7.72 7.54 12.15
CA SER A 340 -6.58 7.19 11.31
C SER A 340 -5.46 8.20 11.55
N LEU A 341 -4.30 7.72 11.98
CA LEU A 341 -3.09 8.53 12.09
C LEU A 341 -2.44 8.55 10.70
N ILE A 342 -2.76 9.60 9.94
CA ILE A 342 -2.40 9.72 8.53
C ILE A 342 -1.12 10.53 8.31
N GLY A 343 -0.74 11.37 9.28
CA GLY A 343 0.56 12.02 9.31
C GLY A 343 1.17 11.84 10.69
N THR A 344 2.23 11.05 10.80
CA THR A 344 3.00 10.92 12.04
C THR A 344 4.03 12.03 12.13
N THR A 345 4.51 12.26 13.35
CA THR A 345 5.66 13.13 13.60
C THR A 345 6.93 12.44 13.10
N ARG A 346 7.78 13.16 12.38
CA ARG A 346 9.04 12.64 11.81
C ARG A 346 10.20 13.52 12.27
N SER A 347 10.92 13.11 13.31
CA SER A 347 11.93 13.96 13.98
C SER A 347 13.03 14.47 13.03
N MET A 348 13.37 13.68 12.01
CA MET A 348 14.39 14.01 11.00
C MET A 348 13.87 14.93 9.88
N ASP A 349 12.56 15.13 9.76
CA ASP A 349 11.94 15.96 8.73
C ASP A 349 11.90 17.44 9.15
N SER A 350 12.93 18.19 8.72
CA SER A 350 13.09 19.61 8.98
C SER A 350 12.60 20.53 7.85
N ASP A 351 11.83 20.00 6.89
CA ASP A 351 11.37 20.77 5.74
C ASP A 351 10.51 21.99 6.17
N PRO A 352 10.88 23.22 5.77
CA PRO A 352 10.20 24.44 6.18
C PRO A 352 8.99 24.81 5.29
N ASN A 353 8.68 24.01 4.27
CA ASN A 353 7.59 24.30 3.34
C ASN A 353 6.25 23.65 3.75
N GLY A 354 6.27 22.75 4.73
CA GLY A 354 5.09 21.97 5.11
C GLY A 354 4.59 21.08 3.96
N PHE A 355 3.27 21.05 3.76
CA PHE A 355 2.60 20.23 2.75
C PHE A 355 2.03 21.10 1.64
N ALA A 356 2.38 20.80 0.39
CA ALA A 356 1.83 21.46 -0.80
C ALA A 356 0.94 20.46 -1.55
N ASP A 357 -0.37 20.56 -1.35
CA ASP A 357 -1.39 19.69 -1.96
C ASP A 357 -1.09 18.19 -1.81
N TRP A 358 -0.51 17.83 -0.66
CA TRP A 358 -0.22 16.43 -0.35
C TRP A 358 -1.51 15.70 -0.01
N THR A 359 -1.71 14.53 -0.59
CA THR A 359 -2.88 13.70 -0.32
C THR A 359 -2.49 12.57 0.60
N PHE A 360 -3.10 12.51 1.77
CA PHE A 360 -3.05 11.36 2.66
C PHE A 360 -4.25 10.45 2.42
N SER A 361 -4.11 9.15 2.66
CA SER A 361 -5.19 8.18 2.52
C SER A 361 -5.30 7.22 3.70
N THR A 362 -6.46 6.59 3.83
CA THR A 362 -6.69 5.53 4.78
C THR A 362 -7.69 4.49 4.26
N VAL A 363 -7.44 3.25 4.65
CA VAL A 363 -8.34 2.11 4.46
C VAL A 363 -9.05 1.71 5.76
N ARG A 364 -8.80 2.39 6.89
CA ARG A 364 -9.30 1.95 8.21
C ARG A 364 -10.83 1.95 8.32
N CYS A 365 -11.49 2.76 7.50
CA CYS A 365 -12.95 2.90 7.48
C CYS A 365 -13.61 2.03 6.40
N TRP A 366 -12.90 1.05 5.84
CA TRP A 366 -13.43 0.16 4.81
C TRP A 366 -14.73 -0.50 5.26
N GLY A 367 -15.75 -0.45 4.40
CA GLY A 367 -17.08 -0.98 4.62
C GLY A 367 -18.00 -0.13 5.50
N GLU A 368 -17.50 0.94 6.11
CA GLU A 368 -18.34 1.85 6.91
C GLU A 368 -19.24 2.69 6.01
N GLU A 369 -20.29 3.25 6.60
CA GLU A 369 -21.19 4.18 5.90
C GLU A 369 -20.45 5.46 5.49
N ALA A 370 -20.63 5.88 4.24
CA ALA A 370 -19.95 7.04 3.67
C ALA A 370 -20.56 8.39 4.11
N GLN A 371 -21.80 8.37 4.59
CA GLN A 371 -22.49 9.58 5.05
C GLN A 371 -22.04 9.97 6.47
N GLY A 372 -21.90 11.27 6.71
CA GLY A 372 -21.75 11.84 8.04
C GLY A 372 -20.57 12.80 8.16
N THR A 373 -20.20 13.09 9.41
CA THR A 373 -19.19 14.11 9.72
C THR A 373 -17.80 13.51 9.80
N TYR A 374 -16.94 13.93 8.88
CA TYR A 374 -15.50 13.67 8.90
C TYR A 374 -14.80 14.79 9.68
N ARG A 375 -13.79 14.43 10.48
CA ARG A 375 -13.02 15.39 11.27
C ARG A 375 -11.53 15.24 10.98
N LEU A 376 -10.88 16.35 10.66
CA LEU A 376 -9.42 16.44 10.51
C LEU A 376 -8.87 17.19 11.72
N VAL A 377 -7.95 16.55 12.43
CA VAL A 377 -7.27 17.11 13.59
C VAL A 377 -5.78 17.24 13.27
N VAL A 378 -5.25 18.45 13.43
CA VAL A 378 -3.83 18.76 13.23
C VAL A 378 -3.24 19.24 14.56
N ARG A 379 -2.13 18.63 14.96
CA ARG A 379 -1.38 18.96 16.18
C ARG A 379 0.05 19.33 15.81
N ASP A 380 0.58 20.35 16.47
CA ASP A 380 1.99 20.71 16.40
C ASP A 380 2.67 20.31 17.71
N ILE A 381 3.57 19.33 17.62
CA ILE A 381 4.37 18.84 18.76
C ILE A 381 5.72 19.56 18.91
N GLY A 382 5.91 20.65 18.15
CA GLY A 382 7.09 21.48 18.23
C GLY A 382 7.24 22.21 19.55
N ASP A 383 8.16 23.17 19.56
CA ASP A 383 8.38 24.06 20.70
C ASP A 383 8.00 25.50 20.34
N GLU A 384 7.91 26.35 21.37
CA GLU A 384 7.55 27.77 21.24
C GLU A 384 8.61 28.59 20.49
N SER A 385 9.75 28.01 20.10
CA SER A 385 10.79 28.72 19.35
C SER A 385 10.44 28.92 17.87
N LEU A 386 9.48 28.15 17.36
CA LEU A 386 9.01 28.21 15.98
C LEU A 386 7.68 28.94 15.85
N SER A 387 7.48 29.64 14.73
CA SER A 387 6.18 30.25 14.44
C SER A 387 5.11 29.17 14.20
N PRO A 388 3.87 29.35 14.68
CA PRO A 388 2.79 28.41 14.41
C PRO A 388 2.58 28.20 12.90
N GLY A 389 2.32 26.95 12.51
CA GLY A 389 1.92 26.66 11.13
C GLY A 389 0.50 27.15 10.83
N THR A 390 0.09 27.01 9.57
CA THR A 390 -1.25 27.37 9.11
C THR A 390 -1.79 26.30 8.17
N LEU A 391 -2.97 25.77 8.48
CA LEU A 391 -3.77 25.00 7.53
C LEU A 391 -4.41 25.97 6.54
N LYS A 392 -3.90 25.98 5.30
CA LYS A 392 -4.41 26.88 4.25
C LYS A 392 -5.71 26.36 3.69
N GLN A 393 -5.71 25.10 3.25
CA GLN A 393 -6.88 24.44 2.71
C GLN A 393 -6.80 22.92 2.86
N TRP A 394 -7.95 22.26 2.78
CA TRP A 394 -8.05 20.82 2.69
C TRP A 394 -9.23 20.39 1.81
N GLN A 395 -9.19 19.16 1.31
CA GLN A 395 -10.27 18.57 0.51
C GLN A 395 -10.40 17.09 0.88
N LEU A 396 -11.63 16.68 1.21
CA LEU A 396 -12.00 15.29 1.43
C LEU A 396 -12.40 14.63 0.10
N THR A 397 -11.87 13.44 -0.15
CA THR A 397 -12.24 12.57 -1.27
C THR A 397 -12.56 11.18 -0.75
N LEU A 398 -13.73 10.67 -1.10
CA LEU A 398 -14.23 9.35 -0.72
C LEU A 398 -14.26 8.44 -1.95
N TYR A 399 -13.87 7.20 -1.75
CA TYR A 399 -13.94 6.12 -2.72
C TYR A 399 -14.68 4.96 -2.10
N GLY A 400 -15.57 4.32 -2.86
CA GLY A 400 -16.43 3.31 -2.29
C GLY A 400 -17.31 2.62 -3.31
N SER A 401 -18.40 2.05 -2.83
CA SER A 401 -19.37 1.36 -3.67
C SER A 401 -20.81 1.66 -3.25
N SER A 402 -21.74 1.26 -4.10
CA SER A 402 -23.18 1.33 -3.85
C SER A 402 -23.70 0.22 -2.96
N TRP A 403 -22.84 -0.65 -2.41
CA TRP A 403 -23.26 -1.66 -1.45
C TRP A 403 -23.78 -1.03 -0.16
N SER A 404 -24.84 -1.61 0.36
CA SER A 404 -25.34 -1.29 1.68
C SER A 404 -24.45 -1.90 2.78
N PRO A 405 -24.44 -1.30 3.99
CA PRO A 405 -23.80 -1.92 5.15
C PRO A 405 -24.31 -3.34 5.45
N ALA A 406 -25.56 -3.66 5.09
CA ALA A 406 -26.13 -4.99 5.23
C ALA A 406 -25.48 -6.02 4.29
N GLU A 407 -25.32 -5.67 3.01
CA GLU A 407 -24.63 -6.51 2.01
C GLU A 407 -23.16 -6.73 2.39
N MET A 408 -22.49 -5.69 2.89
CA MET A 408 -21.12 -5.80 3.44
C MET A 408 -21.05 -6.82 4.57
N LYS A 409 -22.00 -6.79 5.50
CA LYS A 409 -22.07 -7.70 6.65
C LYS A 409 -22.42 -9.13 6.24
N GLU A 410 -23.27 -9.31 5.22
CA GLU A 410 -23.64 -10.62 4.70
C GLU A 410 -22.42 -11.32 4.10
N ARG A 411 -21.60 -10.61 3.33
CA ARG A 411 -20.37 -11.14 2.72
C ARG A 411 -19.25 -11.50 3.70
N GLN A 412 -19.33 -11.03 4.95
CA GLN A 412 -18.38 -11.42 6.00
C GLN A 412 -18.67 -12.81 6.59
N ARG A 413 -19.86 -13.37 6.34
CA ARG A 413 -20.27 -14.70 6.79
C ARG A 413 -19.77 -15.76 5.82
#